data_AF-A0A2I0MJ24-F1
#
_entry.id   AF-A0A2I0MJ24-F1
#
_cell.length_a   1.000
_cell.length_b   1.000
_cell.length_c   1.000
_cell.angle_alpha   90.00
_cell.angle_beta   90.00
_cell.angle_gamma   90.00
#
_symmetry.space_group_name_H-M   'P 1'
#
loop_
_entity.id
_entity.type
_entity.pdbx_description
1 polymer ?
#
loop_
_entity_poly.entity_id
_entity_poly.type
_entity_poly.pdbx_seq_one_letter_code
_entity_poly.pdbx_strand_id
1 'polypeptide(L)'
;MLLLIRKANGRIVNVFSVGGHLAFSGGDYFPTKFGVEGFNDSLRRDMKAFGDKLCCIQPGLFKTPLSNPAKIMKEKELIWNKLPLDIKKQYGEGYFQKDASKKQKLAKICFNKDISPGIQCMEHALTSLHPHAHYVVGQDAKLFWNPLSRMLAVIQDYCCGTE
;
A
#
# COMPACT_ATOMS: atom_id res chain seq x y z
N MET A 1 -7.89 -17.96 18.16
CA MET A 1 -7.01 -16.77 18.23
C MET A 1 -5.61 -17.21 18.65
N LEU A 2 -4.57 -16.76 17.94
CA LEU A 2 -3.27 -17.42 17.69
C LEU A 2 -2.57 -18.05 18.93
N LEU A 3 -2.94 -19.29 19.27
CA LEU A 3 -2.52 -19.99 20.50
C LEU A 3 -0.99 -20.21 20.60
N LEU A 4 -0.33 -20.46 19.48
CA LEU A 4 1.13 -20.70 19.47
C LEU A 4 1.91 -19.42 19.75
N ILE A 5 1.47 -18.29 19.20
CA ILE A 5 2.09 -16.99 19.43
C ILE A 5 1.92 -16.60 20.90
N ARG A 6 0.74 -16.85 21.46
CA ARG A 6 0.46 -16.67 22.89
C ARG A 6 1.38 -17.50 23.77
N LYS A 7 1.53 -18.79 23.48
CA LYS A 7 2.43 -19.68 24.25
C LYS A 7 3.88 -19.19 24.22
N ALA A 8 4.31 -18.58 23.13
CA ALA A 8 5.66 -18.06 22.97
C ALA A 8 5.83 -16.61 23.47
N ASN A 9 4.79 -15.95 23.98
CA ASN A 9 4.75 -14.49 24.19
C ASN A 9 5.30 -13.74 22.97
N GLY A 10 4.92 -14.23 21.79
CA GLY A 10 5.46 -13.80 20.52
C GLY A 10 4.89 -12.46 20.06
N ARG A 11 5.48 -11.94 18.98
CA ARG A 11 5.07 -10.70 18.34
C ARG A 11 4.77 -10.95 16.87
N ILE A 12 3.78 -10.24 16.34
CA ILE A 12 3.45 -10.27 14.92
C ILE A 12 3.87 -8.95 14.29
N VAL A 13 4.59 -9.00 13.18
CA VAL A 13 4.93 -7.83 12.37
C VAL A 13 4.42 -8.08 10.95
N ASN A 14 3.39 -7.35 10.56
CA ASN A 14 2.79 -7.45 9.23
C ASN A 14 3.22 -6.28 8.36
N VAL A 15 3.47 -6.55 7.08
CA VAL A 15 3.89 -5.55 6.09
C VAL A 15 2.77 -5.37 5.06
N PHE A 16 2.33 -4.14 4.86
CA PHE A 16 1.38 -3.81 3.80
C PHE A 16 1.82 -2.55 3.08
N SER A 17 0.98 -1.52 2.95
CA SER A 17 1.25 -0.34 2.14
C SER A 17 0.42 0.84 2.61
N VAL A 18 0.90 2.05 2.37
CA VAL A 18 0.08 3.27 2.52
C VAL A 18 -1.18 3.24 1.64
N GLY A 19 -1.20 2.39 0.60
CA GLY A 19 -2.39 2.08 -0.19
C GLY A 19 -3.52 1.39 0.58
N GLY A 20 -3.35 1.09 1.87
CA GLY A 20 -4.44 0.69 2.76
C GLY A 20 -5.25 1.84 3.34
N HIS A 21 -4.82 3.09 3.13
CA HIS A 21 -5.48 4.31 3.62
C HIS A 21 -5.90 5.27 2.51
N LEU A 22 -5.22 5.23 1.37
CA LEU A 22 -5.52 6.07 0.21
C LEU A 22 -5.45 5.24 -1.06
N ALA A 23 -6.53 5.28 -1.85
CA ALA A 23 -6.64 4.53 -3.08
C ALA A 23 -6.38 5.41 -4.31
N PHE A 24 -5.80 4.80 -5.34
CA PHE A 24 -5.64 5.40 -6.67
C PHE A 24 -6.23 4.47 -7.73
N SER A 25 -6.07 4.81 -9.01
CA SER A 25 -6.39 3.90 -10.12
C SER A 25 -5.44 2.68 -10.13
N GLY A 26 -5.74 1.65 -9.34
CA GLY A 26 -4.92 0.45 -9.21
C GLY A 26 -5.65 -0.87 -9.35
N GLY A 27 -6.96 -0.83 -9.62
CA GLY A 27 -7.78 -2.03 -9.68
C GLY A 27 -7.84 -2.73 -8.32
N ASP A 28 -7.51 -4.01 -8.30
CA ASP A 28 -7.58 -4.95 -7.18
C ASP A 28 -6.54 -4.70 -6.06
N TYR A 29 -5.44 -4.01 -6.37
CA TYR A 29 -4.38 -3.75 -5.40
C TYR A 29 -4.86 -2.98 -4.16
N PHE A 30 -5.55 -1.85 -4.34
CA PHE A 30 -5.99 -1.00 -3.22
C PHE A 30 -7.05 -1.68 -2.35
N PRO A 31 -8.13 -2.27 -2.90
CA PRO A 31 -9.09 -3.04 -2.10
C PRO A 31 -8.41 -4.12 -1.25
N THR A 32 -7.42 -4.82 -1.81
CA THR A 32 -6.64 -5.81 -1.07
C THR A 32 -5.88 -5.19 0.10
N LYS A 33 -5.24 -4.03 -0.10
CA LYS A 33 -4.48 -3.35 0.98
C LYS A 33 -5.38 -2.74 2.05
N PHE A 34 -6.54 -2.22 1.70
CA PHE A 34 -7.56 -1.79 2.66
C PHE A 34 -8.09 -2.98 3.49
N GLY A 35 -8.33 -4.12 2.84
CA GLY A 35 -8.73 -5.35 3.53
C GLY A 35 -7.69 -5.83 4.54
N VAL A 36 -6.40 -5.79 4.16
CA VAL A 36 -5.29 -6.14 5.08
C VAL A 36 -5.20 -5.18 6.26
N GLU A 37 -5.42 -3.88 6.06
CA GLU A 37 -5.46 -2.91 7.16
C GLU A 37 -6.60 -3.23 8.14
N GLY A 38 -7.82 -3.41 7.62
CA GLY A 38 -8.98 -3.76 8.46
C GLY A 38 -8.77 -5.07 9.24
N PHE A 39 -8.22 -6.09 8.58
CA PHE A 39 -7.88 -7.36 9.22
C PHE A 39 -6.86 -7.18 10.35
N ASN A 40 -5.76 -6.46 10.09
CA ASN A 40 -4.73 -6.21 11.09
C ASN A 40 -5.27 -5.42 12.28
N ASP A 41 -6.09 -4.41 12.02
CA ASP A 41 -6.58 -3.52 13.05
C ASP A 41 -7.64 -4.20 13.95
N SER A 42 -8.47 -5.09 13.37
CA SER A 42 -9.34 -5.99 14.12
C SER A 42 -8.52 -6.96 14.98
N LEU A 43 -7.57 -7.67 14.36
CA LEU A 43 -6.75 -8.67 15.06
C LEU A 43 -5.93 -8.06 16.19
N ARG A 44 -5.40 -6.84 16.01
CA ARG A 44 -4.65 -6.12 17.04
C ARG A 44 -5.52 -5.80 18.26
N ARG A 45 -6.78 -5.39 18.07
CA ARG A 45 -7.70 -5.09 19.18
C ARG A 45 -8.05 -6.35 19.95
N ASP A 46 -8.31 -7.43 19.22
CA ASP A 46 -8.57 -8.75 19.77
C ASP A 46 -7.39 -9.29 20.60
N MET A 47 -6.17 -9.13 20.08
CA MET A 47 -4.93 -9.57 20.72
C MET A 47 -4.53 -8.71 21.92
N LYS A 48 -4.94 -7.43 21.97
CA LYS A 48 -4.62 -6.51 23.06
C LYS A 48 -5.07 -7.05 24.43
N ALA A 49 -6.20 -7.75 24.49
CA ALA A 49 -6.72 -8.35 25.73
C ALA A 49 -5.78 -9.41 26.32
N PHE A 50 -4.90 -9.99 25.51
CA PHE A 50 -3.99 -11.07 25.89
C PHE A 50 -2.53 -10.61 26.07
N GLY A 51 -2.26 -9.31 25.90
CA GLY A 51 -0.91 -8.75 26.01
C GLY A 51 -0.02 -8.98 24.79
N ASP A 52 -0.50 -9.67 23.75
CA ASP A 52 0.25 -9.88 22.53
C ASP A 52 0.36 -8.57 21.72
N LYS A 53 1.52 -8.37 21.09
CA LYS A 53 1.80 -7.17 20.29
C LYS A 53 1.71 -7.49 18.80
N LEU A 54 0.88 -6.73 18.08
CA LEU A 54 0.81 -6.74 16.62
C LEU A 54 1.25 -5.37 16.10
N CYS A 55 2.27 -5.38 15.25
CA CYS A 55 2.83 -4.19 14.62
C CYS A 55 2.63 -4.25 13.11
N CYS A 56 2.46 -3.08 12.52
CA CYS A 56 2.11 -2.92 11.12
C CYS A 56 3.13 -1.99 10.43
N ILE A 57 3.79 -2.46 9.38
CA ILE A 57 4.71 -1.66 8.57
C ILE A 57 3.98 -1.18 7.31
N GLN A 58 3.92 0.14 7.14
CA GLN A 58 3.20 0.88 6.10
C GLN A 58 4.19 1.61 5.18
N PRO A 59 4.80 0.92 4.21
CA PRO A 59 5.65 1.55 3.23
C PRO A 59 4.86 2.38 2.20
N GLY A 60 5.46 3.49 1.81
CA GLY A 60 5.12 4.26 0.61
C GLY A 60 5.63 3.60 -0.68
N LEU A 61 5.96 4.43 -1.67
CA LEU A 61 6.49 3.99 -2.96
C LEU A 61 8.00 3.78 -2.86
N PHE A 62 8.42 2.50 -2.79
CA PHE A 62 9.82 2.10 -2.81
C PHE A 62 10.21 1.51 -4.15
N LYS A 63 11.43 1.82 -4.62
CA LYS A 63 12.00 1.20 -5.82
C LYS A 63 12.33 -0.26 -5.56
N THR A 64 11.41 -1.13 -5.97
CA THR A 64 11.51 -2.59 -5.84
C THR A 64 11.18 -3.25 -7.18
N PRO A 65 11.45 -4.56 -7.37
CA PRO A 65 11.00 -5.28 -8.56
C PRO A 65 9.47 -5.22 -8.77
N LEU A 66 8.70 -5.06 -7.68
CA LEU A 66 7.24 -4.89 -7.73
C LEU A 66 6.84 -3.56 -8.36
N SER A 67 7.60 -2.49 -8.11
CA SER A 67 7.33 -1.16 -8.65
C SER A 67 7.98 -0.93 -10.03
N ASN A 68 8.43 -1.99 -10.72
CA ASN A 68 9.10 -1.85 -12.01
C ASN A 68 8.09 -1.39 -13.08
N PRO A 69 8.22 -0.17 -13.61
CA PRO A 69 7.23 0.39 -14.54
C PRO A 69 7.12 -0.39 -15.84
N ALA A 70 8.23 -0.97 -16.33
CA ALA A 70 8.23 -1.77 -17.55
C ALA A 70 7.44 -3.07 -17.37
N LYS A 71 7.61 -3.74 -16.21
CA LYS A 71 6.87 -4.95 -15.88
C LYS A 71 5.37 -4.67 -15.75
N ILE A 72 5.01 -3.64 -14.99
CA ILE A 72 3.60 -3.23 -14.78
C ILE A 72 2.94 -2.86 -16.12
N MET A 73 3.65 -2.12 -16.99
CA MET A 73 3.14 -1.74 -18.30
C MET A 73 2.90 -2.94 -19.20
N LYS A 74 3.84 -3.90 -19.24
CA LYS A 74 3.72 -5.12 -20.02
C LYS A 74 2.54 -5.99 -19.56
N GLU A 75 2.34 -6.14 -18.25
CA GLU A 75 1.21 -6.89 -17.70
C GLU A 75 -0.13 -6.23 -18.07
N LYS A 76 -0.22 -4.90 -17.96
CA LYS A 76 -1.41 -4.14 -18.37
C LYS A 76 -1.69 -4.24 -19.86
N GLU A 77 -0.65 -4.17 -20.70
CA GLU A 77 -0.80 -4.32 -22.16
C GLU A 77 -1.35 -5.71 -22.51
N LEU A 78 -0.85 -6.74 -21.84
CA LEU A 78 -1.33 -8.11 -22.03
C LEU A 78 -2.78 -8.28 -21.60
N ILE A 79 -3.19 -7.66 -20.48
CA ILE A 79 -4.58 -7.63 -20.04
C ILE A 79 -5.43 -6.88 -21.06
N TRP A 80 -5.01 -5.69 -21.48
CA TRP A 80 -5.72 -4.88 -22.46
C TRP A 80 -5.92 -5.65 -23.76
N ASN A 81 -4.88 -6.27 -24.30
CA ASN A 81 -4.97 -7.02 -25.55
C ASN A 81 -5.95 -8.20 -25.46
N LYS A 82 -6.05 -8.87 -24.30
CA LYS A 82 -7.01 -9.95 -24.05
C LYS A 82 -8.46 -9.49 -23.89
N LEU A 83 -8.73 -8.21 -23.66
CA LEU A 83 -10.09 -7.73 -23.49
C LEU A 83 -10.90 -7.83 -24.80
N PRO A 84 -12.19 -8.23 -24.71
CA PRO A 84 -13.14 -8.15 -25.81
C PRO A 84 -13.27 -6.74 -26.40
N LEU A 85 -13.61 -6.64 -27.69
CA LEU A 85 -13.67 -5.37 -28.42
C LEU A 85 -14.77 -4.44 -27.92
N ASP A 86 -15.91 -4.99 -27.51
CA ASP A 86 -17.01 -4.27 -26.87
C ASP A 86 -16.56 -3.60 -25.56
N ILE A 87 -15.80 -4.30 -24.72
CA ILE A 87 -15.24 -3.75 -23.48
C ILE A 87 -14.20 -2.66 -23.78
N LYS A 88 -13.31 -2.88 -24.75
CA LYS A 88 -12.34 -1.85 -25.19
C LYS A 88 -13.04 -0.56 -25.65
N LYS A 89 -14.15 -0.69 -26.40
CA LYS A 89 -14.97 0.45 -26.84
C LYS A 89 -15.59 1.20 -25.66
N GLN A 90 -16.06 0.51 -24.62
CA GLN A 90 -16.63 1.15 -23.42
C GLN A 90 -15.61 2.02 -22.68
N TYR A 91 -14.36 1.57 -22.56
CA TYR A 91 -13.29 2.37 -21.93
C TYR A 91 -12.85 3.57 -22.80
N GLY A 92 -13.15 3.53 -24.10
CA GLY A 92 -12.81 4.59 -25.05
C GLY A 92 -11.41 4.48 -25.63
N GLU A 93 -11.23 5.05 -26.81
CA GLU A 93 -9.92 5.13 -27.48
C GLU A 93 -8.97 6.02 -26.68
N GLY A 94 -7.77 5.52 -26.38
CA GLY A 94 -6.76 6.29 -25.65
C GLY A 94 -6.77 6.12 -24.13
N TYR A 95 -7.72 5.38 -23.52
CA TYR A 95 -7.74 5.14 -22.07
C TYR A 95 -6.44 4.50 -21.59
N PHE A 96 -6.00 3.45 -22.29
CA PHE A 96 -4.77 2.73 -21.98
C PHE A 96 -3.55 3.64 -22.02
N GLN A 97 -3.42 4.48 -23.06
CA GLN A 97 -2.32 5.44 -23.21
C GLN A 97 -2.35 6.51 -22.12
N LYS A 98 -3.54 7.03 -21.78
CA LYS A 98 -3.72 8.02 -20.71
C LYS A 98 -3.32 7.44 -19.35
N ASP A 99 -3.83 6.25 -18.99
CA ASP A 99 -3.47 5.56 -17.74
C ASP A 99 -1.96 5.23 -17.68
N ALA A 100 -1.40 4.72 -18.78
CA ALA A 100 0.02 4.44 -18.89
C ALA A 100 0.87 5.70 -18.63
N SER A 101 0.49 6.84 -19.22
CA SER A 101 1.21 8.11 -19.03
C SER A 101 1.12 8.64 -17.60
N LYS A 102 -0.07 8.57 -16.96
CA LYS A 102 -0.27 8.96 -15.55
C LYS A 102 0.60 8.10 -14.63
N LYS A 103 0.58 6.77 -14.82
CA LYS A 103 1.38 5.83 -14.02
C LYS A 103 2.87 5.97 -14.26
N GLN A 104 3.31 6.26 -15.48
CA GLN A 104 4.72 6.52 -15.77
C GLN A 104 5.21 7.79 -15.07
N LYS A 105 4.40 8.86 -15.02
CA LYS A 105 4.70 10.07 -14.25
C LYS A 105 4.83 9.75 -12.76
N LEU A 106 3.85 9.02 -12.19
CA LEU A 106 3.89 8.62 -10.78
C LEU A 106 5.09 7.72 -10.45
N ALA A 107 5.45 6.79 -11.34
CA ALA A 107 6.61 5.91 -11.17
C ALA A 107 7.95 6.65 -11.27
N LYS A 108 8.04 7.72 -12.08
CA LYS A 108 9.22 8.61 -12.10
C LYS A 108 9.36 9.40 -10.79
N ILE A 109 8.24 9.64 -10.13
CA ILE A 109 8.13 10.32 -8.84
C ILE A 109 8.40 9.35 -7.66
N CYS A 110 8.78 8.08 -7.91
CA CYS A 110 9.20 7.15 -6.85
C CYS A 110 10.28 7.77 -5.94
N PHE A 111 9.85 8.18 -4.74
CA PHE A 111 10.65 9.00 -3.85
C PHE A 111 11.70 8.20 -3.07
N ASN A 112 11.48 6.91 -2.81
CA ASN A 112 12.36 6.11 -1.96
C ASN A 112 13.14 5.07 -2.78
N LYS A 113 14.43 5.32 -2.97
CA LYS A 113 15.37 4.35 -3.57
C LYS A 113 15.99 3.43 -2.52
N ASP A 114 16.17 3.94 -1.31
CA ASP A 114 16.73 3.19 -0.20
C ASP A 114 15.61 2.47 0.57
N ILE A 115 15.76 1.15 0.74
CA ILE A 115 14.84 0.30 1.49
C ILE A 115 15.19 0.17 2.97
N SER A 116 16.38 0.64 3.37
CA SER A 116 16.91 0.53 4.74
C SER A 116 15.94 1.07 5.81
N PRO A 117 15.21 2.18 5.59
CA PRO A 117 14.23 2.65 6.57
C PRO A 117 13.13 1.62 6.89
N GLY A 118 12.75 0.79 5.90
CA GLY A 118 11.78 -0.28 6.09
C GLY A 118 12.32 -1.38 6.97
N ILE A 119 13.58 -1.77 6.74
CA ILE A 119 14.28 -2.79 7.54
C ILE A 119 14.45 -2.30 8.98
N GLN A 120 14.91 -1.06 9.17
CA GLN A 120 15.06 -0.46 10.50
C GLN A 120 13.73 -0.40 11.26
N CYS A 121 12.62 -0.09 10.58
CA CYS A 121 11.30 -0.12 11.21
C CYS A 121 10.88 -1.55 11.60
N MET A 122 11.20 -2.56 10.79
CA MET A 122 10.96 -3.97 11.14
C MET A 122 11.82 -4.41 12.33
N GLU A 123 13.11 -4.08 12.33
CA GLU A 123 14.03 -4.35 13.44
C GLU A 123 13.55 -3.70 14.73
N HIS A 124 13.15 -2.43 14.68
CA HIS A 124 12.58 -1.74 15.83
C HIS A 124 11.24 -2.37 16.26
N ALA A 125 10.38 -2.73 15.32
CA ALA A 125 9.11 -3.40 15.62
C ALA A 125 9.33 -4.76 16.29
N LEU A 126 10.42 -5.47 16.02
CA LEU A 126 10.76 -6.75 16.64
C LEU A 126 11.46 -6.59 17.99
N THR A 127 12.42 -5.67 18.10
CA THR A 127 13.34 -5.56 19.25
C THR A 127 12.87 -4.60 20.33
N SER A 128 12.01 -3.62 20.01
CA SER A 128 11.59 -2.61 20.97
C SER A 128 10.72 -3.18 22.08
N LEU A 129 10.94 -2.71 23.31
CA LEU A 129 10.07 -2.99 24.46
C LEU A 129 8.65 -2.44 24.23
N HIS A 130 8.53 -1.26 23.60
CA HIS A 130 7.27 -0.56 23.34
C HIS A 130 7.16 -0.20 21.85
N PRO A 131 6.85 -1.18 20.98
CA PRO A 131 6.70 -0.90 19.56
C PRO A 131 5.45 -0.07 19.29
N HIS A 132 5.46 0.67 18.18
CA HIS A 132 4.28 1.33 17.66
C HIS A 132 3.34 0.31 17.00
N ALA A 133 2.04 0.58 17.05
CA ALA A 133 1.07 -0.22 16.29
C ALA A 133 1.31 -0.08 14.79
N HIS A 134 1.63 1.14 14.32
CA HIS A 134 1.81 1.46 12.91
C HIS A 134 3.14 2.19 12.67
N TYR A 135 3.91 1.70 11.70
CA TYR A 135 5.17 2.27 11.24
C TYR A 135 5.01 2.76 9.81
N VAL A 136 4.84 4.07 9.63
CA VAL A 136 4.82 4.68 8.30
C VAL A 136 6.26 4.83 7.81
N VAL A 137 6.58 4.22 6.66
CA VAL A 137 7.94 4.15 6.11
C VAL A 137 7.99 4.81 4.74
N GLY A 138 9.01 5.65 4.53
CA GLY A 138 9.21 6.42 3.31
C GLY A 138 8.92 7.89 3.51
N GLN A 139 9.69 8.76 2.85
CA GLN A 139 9.50 10.22 2.95
C GLN A 139 8.16 10.63 2.34
N ASP A 140 7.80 10.03 1.21
CA ASP A 140 6.50 10.22 0.57
C ASP A 140 5.33 9.79 1.45
N ALA A 141 5.44 8.65 2.12
CA ALA A 141 4.40 8.16 3.02
C ALA A 141 4.21 9.10 4.20
N LYS A 142 5.30 9.56 4.80
CA LYS A 142 5.27 10.47 5.95
C LYS A 142 4.80 11.89 5.59
N LEU A 143 5.27 12.44 4.47
CA LEU A 143 5.06 13.85 4.11
C LEU A 143 3.83 14.08 3.24
N PHE A 144 3.43 13.11 2.42
CA PHE A 144 2.38 13.30 1.42
C PHE A 144 1.20 12.35 1.63
N TRP A 145 1.43 11.03 1.56
CA TRP A 145 0.32 10.07 1.51
C TRP A 145 -0.45 9.93 2.81
N ASN A 146 0.22 9.85 3.97
CA ASN A 146 -0.44 9.70 5.27
C ASN A 146 -1.16 10.98 5.73
N PRO A 147 -0.65 12.20 5.47
CA PRO A 147 -1.44 13.42 5.67
C PRO A 147 -2.65 13.47 4.74
N LEU A 148 -2.46 13.18 3.44
CA LEU A 148 -3.54 13.24 2.44
C LEU A 148 -4.67 12.25 2.74
N SER A 149 -4.37 11.04 3.22
CA SER A 149 -5.39 10.04 3.58
C SER A 149 -6.30 10.47 4.73
N ARG A 150 -5.92 11.49 5.50
CA ARG A 150 -6.71 12.06 6.61
C ARG A 150 -7.47 13.31 6.20
N MET A 151 -7.27 13.83 4.99
CA MET A 151 -7.98 14.98 4.47
C MET A 151 -9.39 14.60 4.00
N LEU A 152 -10.23 15.60 3.74
CA LEU A 152 -11.56 15.41 3.18
C LEU A 152 -11.50 14.71 1.81
N ALA A 153 -12.52 13.90 1.50
CA ALA A 153 -12.59 13.15 0.23
C ALA A 153 -12.39 14.05 -1.00
N VAL A 154 -13.01 15.23 -1.03
CA VAL A 154 -12.86 16.22 -2.12
C VAL A 154 -11.39 16.60 -2.36
N ILE A 155 -10.59 16.75 -1.30
CA ILE A 155 -9.16 17.07 -1.42
C ILE A 155 -8.39 15.85 -1.94
N GLN A 156 -8.74 14.66 -1.46
CA GLN A 156 -8.15 13.42 -1.95
C GLN A 156 -8.43 13.25 -3.44
N ASP A 157 -9.67 13.46 -3.87
CA ASP A 157 -10.10 13.32 -5.25
C ASP A 157 -9.40 14.31 -6.19
N TYR A 158 -9.34 15.58 -5.77
CA TYR A 158 -8.59 16.61 -6.48
C TYR A 158 -7.10 16.26 -6.65
N CYS A 159 -6.44 15.80 -5.57
CA CYS A 159 -5.03 15.42 -5.62
C CYS A 159 -4.78 14.12 -6.41
N CYS A 160 -5.74 13.20 -6.43
CA CYS A 160 -5.63 11.90 -7.10
C CYS A 160 -6.11 11.95 -8.57
N GLY A 161 -6.72 13.06 -9.00
CA GLY A 161 -7.11 13.33 -10.38
C GLY A 161 -8.38 12.59 -10.80
N THR A 162 -9.35 12.49 -9.89
CA THR A 162 -10.73 12.04 -10.12
C THR A 162 -11.70 13.19 -10.42
N GLU A 163 -11.30 14.45 -10.14
CA GLU A 163 -12.01 15.70 -10.49
C GLU A 163 -11.06 16.73 -11.14
#